data_AF-A0A7C3IH28-F1
#
_entry.id   AF-A0A7C3IH28-F1
#
_cell.length_a   1.000
_cell.length_b   1.000
_cell.length_c   1.000
_cell.angle_alpha   90.00
_cell.angle_beta   90.00
_cell.angle_gamma   90.00
#
_symmetry.space_group_name_H-M   'P 1'
#
loop_
_entity.id
_entity.type
_entity.pdbx_description
1 polymer ?
#
loop_
_entity_poly.entity_id
_entity_poly.type
_entity_poly.pdbx_seq_one_letter_code
_entity_poly.pdbx_strand_id
1 'polypeptide(L)'
;MYDDKPSFKQHVIGEQVGGTLIIKKALVPLHEGTLQIPAIAVCYFNPQSGRYETARTQPHTLEVFPAQEKEKLQVAESAPSGVARQEIKIIGKDILPIHTSVEVLTPVNLFLFNWVTALLILFPIISFSCCYMLKHQKEKSATESALARRRTAFKNFNRKLAVIKKSIAQDDFPFYRDVGKAIRDFIGDILNVSGSALTSAEIEQKLIDARVARETIDKFKNTVEKIETAQFAFKNYSRHEREEMLSLLQNAAKEIDKKMR
;
A
#
# COMPACT_ATOMS: atom_id res chain seq x y z
N MET A 1 55.33 -0.15 -28.22
CA MET A 1 54.45 0.04 -29.40
C MET A 1 54.12 1.51 -29.46
N TYR A 2 54.17 2.11 -30.65
CA TYR A 2 53.77 3.50 -30.85
C TYR A 2 52.52 3.55 -31.70
N ASP A 3 51.58 4.40 -31.31
CA ASP A 3 50.28 4.52 -31.96
C ASP A 3 50.31 5.67 -32.97
N ASP A 4 49.85 5.41 -34.18
CA ASP A 4 49.58 6.45 -35.17
C ASP A 4 48.12 6.92 -35.05
N LYS A 5 47.84 8.11 -35.58
CA LYS A 5 46.48 8.66 -35.58
C LYS A 5 45.56 7.76 -36.41
N PRO A 6 44.47 7.22 -35.84
CA PRO A 6 43.55 6.38 -36.60
C PRO A 6 42.84 7.21 -37.67
N SER A 7 42.61 6.58 -38.82
CA SER A 7 41.85 7.17 -39.94
C SER A 7 40.51 6.48 -40.06
N PHE A 8 39.42 7.23 -39.96
CA PHE A 8 38.07 6.73 -40.20
C PHE A 8 37.46 7.43 -41.42
N LYS A 9 36.98 6.65 -42.39
CA LYS A 9 36.28 7.15 -43.57
C LYS A 9 34.91 6.49 -43.63
N GLN A 10 33.85 7.29 -43.55
CA GLN A 10 32.47 6.82 -43.69
C GLN A 10 31.99 7.04 -45.12
N HIS A 11 31.17 6.14 -45.63
CA HIS A 11 30.45 6.28 -46.89
C HIS A 11 28.98 5.86 -46.69
N VAL A 12 28.08 6.54 -47.38
CA VAL A 12 26.65 6.20 -47.38
C VAL A 12 26.27 5.79 -48.80
N ILE A 13 25.75 4.58 -48.95
CA ILE A 13 25.27 4.04 -50.24
C ILE A 13 23.79 3.71 -50.04
N GLY A 14 22.90 4.55 -50.57
CA GLY A 14 21.46 4.41 -50.35
C GLY A 14 21.09 4.56 -48.87
N GLU A 15 20.38 3.57 -48.31
CA GLU A 15 19.99 3.51 -46.90
C GLU A 15 21.04 2.82 -46.00
N GLN A 16 22.18 2.40 -46.56
CA GLN A 16 23.24 1.72 -45.82
C GLN A 16 24.37 2.67 -45.45
N VAL A 17 24.74 2.68 -44.17
CA VAL A 17 25.91 3.38 -43.66
C VAL A 17 27.07 2.39 -43.55
N GLY A 18 28.13 2.64 -44.29
CA GLY A 18 29.37 1.86 -44.27
C GLY A 18 30.58 2.73 -43.93
N GLY A 19 31.72 2.11 -43.68
CA GLY A 19 32.95 2.85 -43.43
C GLY A 19 34.18 1.97 -43.33
N THR A 20 35.35 2.61 -43.26
CA THR A 20 36.65 1.97 -43.10
C THR A 20 37.41 2.65 -41.97
N LEU A 21 37.79 1.87 -40.97
CA LEU A 21 38.67 2.29 -39.88
C LEU A 21 40.06 1.69 -40.10
N ILE A 22 41.08 2.54 -40.19
CA ILE A 22 42.48 2.13 -40.33
C ILE A 22 43.23 2.56 -39.06
N ILE A 23 43.76 1.58 -38.34
CA ILE A 23 44.61 1.78 -37.17
C ILE A 23 46.02 1.31 -37.55
N LYS A 24 47.02 2.18 -37.40
CA LYS A 24 48.43 1.83 -37.62
C LYS A 24 49.17 1.89 -36.29
N LYS A 25 50.01 0.90 -36.05
CA LYS A 25 50.87 0.84 -34.87
C LYS A 25 52.28 0.43 -35.30
N ALA A 26 53.29 1.15 -34.82
CA ALA A 26 54.69 0.79 -35.01
C ALA A 26 55.14 -0.14 -33.87
N LEU A 27 55.74 -1.26 -34.26
CA LEU A 27 56.29 -2.26 -33.34
C LEU A 27 57.80 -2.06 -33.24
N VAL A 28 58.31 -1.98 -32.01
CA VAL A 28 59.75 -1.93 -31.73
C VAL A 28 60.06 -3.15 -30.87
N PRO A 29 60.77 -4.16 -31.41
CA PRO A 29 61.14 -5.33 -30.64
C PRO A 29 62.23 -4.97 -29.62
N LEU A 30 62.08 -5.44 -28.39
CA LEU A 30 63.02 -5.17 -27.30
C LEU A 30 64.07 -6.28 -27.14
N HIS A 31 63.80 -7.47 -27.70
CA HIS A 31 64.66 -8.64 -27.62
C HIS A 31 64.75 -9.30 -29.00
N GLU A 32 65.90 -9.93 -29.26
CA GLU A 32 66.15 -10.76 -30.43
C GLU A 32 65.46 -12.12 -30.33
N GLY A 33 65.25 -12.77 -31.47
CA GLY A 33 64.61 -14.07 -31.59
C GLY A 33 63.26 -14.02 -32.31
N THR A 34 62.53 -15.13 -32.23
CA THR A 34 61.23 -15.29 -32.89
C THR A 34 60.10 -14.77 -32.01
N LEU A 35 59.44 -13.70 -32.45
CA LEU A 35 58.30 -13.08 -31.76
C LEU A 35 57.01 -13.38 -32.53
N GLN A 36 55.90 -13.54 -31.81
CA GLN A 36 54.59 -13.78 -32.41
C GLN A 36 53.63 -12.61 -32.11
N ILE A 37 53.06 -12.05 -33.16
CA ILE A 37 51.90 -11.15 -33.08
C ILE A 37 50.65 -12.04 -33.01
N PRO A 38 49.89 -12.02 -31.91
CA PRO A 38 48.70 -12.85 -31.78
C PRO A 38 47.57 -12.37 -32.72
N ALA A 39 46.64 -13.27 -33.02
CA ALA A 39 45.42 -12.95 -33.75
C ALA A 39 44.60 -11.89 -32.99
N ILE A 40 44.20 -10.83 -33.69
CA ILE A 40 43.31 -9.80 -33.16
C ILE A 40 41.88 -10.18 -33.50
N ALA A 41 41.01 -10.21 -32.50
CA ALA A 41 39.59 -10.53 -32.65
C ALA A 41 38.71 -9.29 -32.45
N VAL A 42 37.71 -9.11 -33.31
CA VAL A 42 36.70 -8.05 -33.20
C VAL A 42 35.31 -8.67 -33.33
N CYS A 43 34.44 -8.38 -32.36
CA CYS A 43 33.04 -8.82 -32.39
C CYS A 43 32.16 -7.72 -33.01
N TYR A 44 31.28 -8.09 -33.94
CA TYR A 44 30.36 -7.16 -34.59
C TYR A 44 28.97 -7.80 -34.76
N PHE A 45 27.93 -6.97 -34.85
CA PHE A 45 26.58 -7.45 -35.15
C PHE A 45 26.42 -7.59 -36.67
N ASN A 46 26.05 -8.79 -37.15
CA ASN A 46 25.76 -9.02 -38.55
C ASN A 46 24.24 -8.89 -38.79
N PRO A 47 23.77 -7.81 -39.45
CA PRO A 47 22.34 -7.59 -39.68
C PRO A 47 21.71 -8.61 -40.63
N GLN A 48 22.49 -9.26 -41.50
CA GLN A 48 21.95 -10.30 -42.42
C GLN A 48 21.66 -11.60 -41.67
N SER A 49 22.53 -11.99 -40.73
CA SER A 49 22.38 -13.23 -39.95
C SER A 49 21.67 -13.03 -38.60
N GLY A 50 21.37 -11.78 -38.22
CA GLY A 50 20.64 -11.39 -37.00
C GLY A 50 21.37 -11.73 -35.70
N ARG A 51 22.68 -11.97 -35.76
CA ARG A 51 23.50 -12.44 -34.62
C ARG A 51 24.84 -11.73 -34.56
N TYR A 52 25.48 -11.79 -33.40
CA TYR A 52 26.86 -11.33 -33.23
C TYR A 52 27.84 -12.35 -33.81
N GLU A 53 28.83 -11.87 -34.56
CA GLU A 53 29.90 -12.65 -35.19
C GLU A 53 31.27 -12.11 -34.77
N THR A 54 32.32 -12.92 -34.90
CA THR A 54 33.70 -12.55 -34.52
C THR A 54 34.63 -12.67 -35.72
N ALA A 55 35.18 -11.55 -36.18
CA ALA A 55 36.27 -11.53 -37.17
C ALA A 55 37.62 -11.69 -36.45
N ARG A 56 38.53 -12.48 -37.01
CA ARG A 56 39.88 -12.69 -36.46
C ARG A 56 40.94 -12.50 -37.54
N THR A 57 42.02 -11.80 -37.20
CA THR A 57 43.22 -11.77 -38.05
C THR A 57 44.02 -13.06 -37.89
N GLN A 58 44.91 -13.32 -38.84
CA GLN A 58 45.90 -14.40 -38.67
C GLN A 58 47.00 -13.92 -37.70
N PRO A 59 47.58 -14.83 -36.90
CA PRO A 59 48.79 -14.52 -36.15
C PRO A 59 49.97 -14.37 -37.12
N HIS A 60 50.92 -13.49 -36.82
CA HIS A 60 52.11 -13.26 -37.64
C HIS A 60 53.37 -13.49 -36.83
N THR A 61 54.32 -14.25 -37.38
CA THR A 61 55.62 -14.48 -36.76
C THR A 61 56.65 -13.51 -37.34
N LEU A 62 57.44 -12.90 -36.46
CA LEU A 62 58.54 -11.99 -36.78
C LEU A 62 59.85 -12.60 -36.29
N GLU A 63 60.86 -12.64 -37.15
CA GLU A 63 62.22 -12.99 -36.75
C GLU A 63 63.02 -11.71 -36.55
N VAL A 64 63.48 -11.48 -35.32
CA VAL A 64 64.23 -10.28 -34.95
C VAL A 64 65.70 -10.67 -34.78
N PHE A 65 66.54 -10.14 -35.66
CA PHE A 65 67.99 -10.34 -35.60
C PHE A 65 68.66 -9.42 -34.56
N PRO A 66 69.82 -9.83 -34.01
CA PRO A 66 70.62 -8.99 -33.12
C PRO A 66 71.02 -7.66 -33.79
N ALA A 67 70.95 -6.56 -33.04
CA ALA A 67 71.46 -5.27 -33.50
C ALA A 67 73.00 -5.26 -33.54
N GLN A 68 73.59 -4.72 -34.62
CA GLN A 68 75.06 -4.65 -34.79
C GLN A 68 75.74 -3.70 -33.80
N GLU A 69 75.05 -2.65 -33.36
CA GLU A 69 75.45 -1.79 -32.25
C GLU A 69 74.35 -1.79 -31.20
N LYS A 70 74.70 -2.12 -29.95
CA LYS A 70 73.82 -1.93 -28.81
C LYS A 70 73.81 -0.44 -28.47
N GLU A 71 73.06 0.36 -29.22
CA GLU A 71 72.63 1.65 -28.69
C GLU A 71 71.91 1.34 -27.38
N LYS A 72 72.50 1.78 -26.26
CA LYS A 72 71.79 1.90 -24.99
C LYS A 72 70.71 2.95 -25.22
N LEU A 73 69.58 2.53 -25.77
CA LEU A 73 68.32 3.20 -25.52
C LEU A 73 68.23 3.28 -23.99
N GLN A 74 68.43 4.47 -23.45
CA GLN A 74 67.93 4.82 -22.12
C GLN A 74 66.40 4.85 -22.25
N VAL A 75 65.81 3.67 -22.46
CA VAL A 75 64.52 3.39 -21.86
C VAL A 75 64.78 3.64 -20.39
N ALA A 76 64.07 4.60 -19.81
CA ALA A 76 63.99 4.72 -18.37
C ALA A 76 63.35 3.42 -17.86
N GLU A 77 64.14 2.35 -17.79
CA GLU A 77 64.04 1.40 -16.71
C GLU A 77 64.06 2.27 -15.47
N SER A 78 62.87 2.44 -14.91
CA SER A 78 62.70 3.11 -13.65
C SER A 78 63.50 2.29 -12.66
N ALA A 79 64.76 2.69 -12.44
CA ALA A 79 65.54 2.24 -11.32
C ALA A 79 64.65 2.33 -10.08
N PRO A 80 64.71 1.37 -9.13
CA PRO A 80 63.96 1.45 -7.90
C PRO A 80 64.54 2.62 -7.10
N SER A 81 64.06 3.82 -7.40
CA SER A 81 64.35 5.02 -6.65
C SER A 81 63.71 4.82 -5.30
N GLY A 82 64.54 4.71 -4.28
CA GLY A 82 64.15 4.78 -2.88
C GLY A 82 63.51 6.14 -2.61
N VAL A 83 62.22 6.26 -2.90
CA VAL A 83 61.31 7.27 -2.40
C VAL A 83 59.98 6.56 -2.19
N ALA A 84 59.45 6.67 -0.97
CA ALA A 84 58.18 6.09 -0.57
C ALA A 84 57.07 6.39 -1.59
N ARG A 85 56.60 5.35 -2.26
CA ARG A 85 55.21 5.27 -2.72
C ARG A 85 54.60 4.15 -1.92
N GLN A 86 53.70 4.51 -1.00
CA GLN A 86 52.76 3.54 -0.43
C GLN A 86 52.23 2.69 -1.58
N GLU A 87 52.29 1.36 -1.42
CA GLU A 87 51.53 0.46 -2.26
C GLU A 87 50.12 1.04 -2.39
N ILE A 88 49.75 1.46 -3.60
CA ILE A 88 48.35 1.74 -3.89
C ILE A 88 47.69 0.37 -3.85
N LYS A 89 47.33 -0.05 -2.64
CA LYS A 89 46.48 -1.20 -2.40
C LYS A 89 45.16 -0.80 -3.01
N ILE A 90 44.79 -1.40 -4.12
CA ILE A 90 43.52 -1.13 -4.80
C ILE A 90 42.42 -1.55 -3.80
N ILE A 91 41.88 -0.57 -3.05
CA ILE A 91 40.88 -0.81 -1.98
C ILE A 91 39.51 -1.19 -2.58
N GLY A 92 39.34 -1.05 -3.89
CA GLY A 92 38.19 -1.56 -4.62
C GLY A 92 38.28 -1.21 -6.09
N LYS A 93 37.98 -2.19 -6.96
CA LYS A 93 37.62 -1.92 -8.36
C LYS A 93 36.15 -1.50 -8.34
N ASP A 94 35.89 -0.19 -8.30
CA ASP A 94 34.52 0.38 -8.35
C ASP A 94 33.80 0.04 -9.66
N ILE A 95 34.58 -0.29 -10.70
CA ILE A 95 34.09 -0.66 -12.02
C ILE A 95 34.38 -2.13 -12.26
N LEU A 96 33.30 -2.91 -12.39
CA LEU A 96 33.35 -4.29 -12.90
C LEU A 96 34.03 -4.27 -14.28
N PRO A 97 34.92 -5.24 -14.60
CA PRO A 97 35.54 -5.32 -15.91
C PRO A 97 34.48 -5.45 -17.00
N ILE A 98 34.66 -4.71 -18.10
CA ILE A 98 33.79 -4.82 -19.27
C ILE A 98 33.87 -6.26 -19.78
N HIS A 99 32.71 -6.92 -19.87
CA HIS A 99 32.62 -8.26 -20.45
C HIS A 99 32.99 -8.18 -21.94
N THR A 100 34.07 -8.84 -22.33
CA THR A 100 34.58 -8.87 -23.71
C THR A 100 34.14 -10.11 -24.49
N SER A 101 33.48 -11.08 -23.85
CA SER A 101 33.05 -12.32 -24.47
C SER A 101 31.60 -12.25 -24.97
N VAL A 102 31.37 -12.81 -26.17
CA VAL A 102 30.04 -12.93 -26.79
C VAL A 102 29.12 -13.87 -25.99
N GLU A 103 29.69 -14.78 -25.19
CA GLU A 103 28.94 -15.71 -24.32
C GLU A 103 28.02 -15.01 -23.32
N VAL A 104 28.29 -13.75 -22.97
CA VAL A 104 27.44 -12.98 -22.04
C VAL A 104 26.16 -12.47 -22.73
N LEU A 105 26.16 -12.38 -24.06
CA LEU A 105 25.02 -11.89 -24.85
C LEU A 105 24.05 -13.04 -25.18
N THR A 106 23.53 -13.71 -24.15
CA THR A 106 22.46 -14.70 -24.32
C THR A 106 21.09 -14.02 -24.30
N PRO A 107 20.13 -14.48 -25.11
CA PRO A 107 18.76 -13.98 -25.05
C PRO A 107 18.16 -14.33 -23.69
N VAL A 108 17.96 -13.32 -22.84
CA VAL A 108 17.27 -13.49 -21.56
C VAL A 108 15.80 -13.72 -21.85
N ASN A 109 15.38 -14.98 -21.81
CA ASN A 109 13.97 -15.33 -21.86
C ASN A 109 13.37 -15.01 -20.49
N LEU A 110 12.83 -13.80 -20.35
CA LEU A 110 12.04 -13.41 -19.18
C LEU A 110 10.79 -14.29 -19.17
N PHE A 111 10.85 -15.42 -18.46
CA PHE A 111 9.69 -16.27 -18.18
C PHE A 111 8.74 -15.50 -17.24
N LEU A 112 8.01 -14.52 -17.80
CA LEU A 112 6.96 -13.76 -17.13
C LEU A 112 5.77 -14.63 -16.70
N PHE A 113 5.77 -15.91 -17.11
CA PHE A 113 4.73 -16.91 -16.84
C PHE A 113 5.17 -17.95 -15.80
N ASN A 114 5.84 -17.51 -14.73
CA ASN A 114 6.04 -18.34 -13.55
C ASN A 114 4.81 -18.20 -12.64
N TRP A 115 4.41 -19.28 -11.96
CA TRP A 115 3.31 -19.25 -10.99
C TRP A 115 3.50 -18.16 -9.93
N VAL A 116 4.77 -17.84 -9.60
CA VAL A 116 5.14 -16.76 -8.67
C VAL A 116 4.75 -15.37 -9.20
N THR A 117 4.99 -15.07 -10.49
CA THR A 117 4.63 -13.77 -11.07
C THR A 117 3.11 -13.63 -11.18
N ALA A 118 2.41 -14.71 -11.56
CA ALA A 118 0.96 -14.75 -11.56
C ALA A 118 0.38 -14.49 -10.16
N LEU A 119 0.92 -15.15 -9.12
CA LEU A 119 0.48 -14.97 -7.73
C LEU A 119 0.74 -13.54 -7.23
N LEU A 120 1.88 -12.93 -7.58
CA LEU A 120 2.20 -11.56 -7.21
C LEU A 120 1.21 -10.55 -7.82
N ILE A 121 0.80 -10.76 -9.07
CA ILE A 121 -0.17 -9.89 -9.78
C ILE A 121 -1.59 -10.08 -9.23
N LEU A 122 -1.97 -11.32 -8.88
CA LEU A 122 -3.30 -11.64 -8.36
C LEU A 122 -3.48 -11.28 -6.88
N PHE A 123 -2.40 -11.26 -6.10
CA PHE A 123 -2.44 -10.96 -4.66
C PHE A 123 -3.21 -9.68 -4.28
N PRO A 124 -2.95 -8.49 -4.88
CA PRO A 124 -3.68 -7.28 -4.50
C PRO A 124 -5.19 -7.36 -4.80
N ILE A 125 -5.57 -8.02 -5.90
CA ILE A 125 -6.97 -8.19 -6.30
C ILE A 125 -7.70 -9.09 -5.29
N ILE A 126 -7.09 -10.23 -4.94
CA ILE A 126 -7.65 -11.18 -3.99
C ILE A 126 -7.74 -10.55 -2.59
N SER A 127 -6.69 -9.85 -2.16
CA SER A 127 -6.65 -9.15 -0.87
C SER A 127 -7.76 -8.10 -0.77
N PHE A 128 -7.89 -7.24 -1.78
CA PHE A 128 -8.95 -6.23 -1.82
C PHE A 128 -10.34 -6.85 -1.80
N SER A 129 -10.58 -7.88 -2.61
CA SER A 129 -11.87 -8.57 -2.66
C SER A 129 -12.22 -9.20 -1.30
N CYS A 130 -11.25 -9.85 -0.65
CA CYS A 130 -11.43 -10.42 0.68
C CYS A 130 -11.80 -9.35 1.72
N CYS A 131 -11.06 -8.24 1.76
CA CYS A 131 -11.35 -7.11 2.65
C CYS A 131 -12.74 -6.53 2.39
N TYR A 132 -13.13 -6.37 1.12
CA TYR A 132 -14.45 -5.89 0.74
C TYR A 132 -15.57 -6.83 1.22
N MET A 133 -15.42 -8.14 1.00
CA MET A 133 -16.40 -9.14 1.46
C MET A 133 -16.55 -9.14 2.98
N LEU A 134 -15.45 -9.08 3.72
CA LEU A 134 -15.47 -9.02 5.18
C LEU A 134 -16.16 -7.76 5.70
N LYS A 135 -15.87 -6.60 5.09
CA LYS A 135 -16.53 -5.34 5.43
C LYS A 135 -18.03 -5.41 5.15
N HIS A 136 -18.41 -5.88 3.96
CA HIS A 136 -19.81 -5.97 3.55
C HIS A 136 -20.61 -6.94 4.43
N GLN A 137 -20.01 -8.06 4.84
CA GLN A 137 -20.64 -9.00 5.77
C GLN A 137 -20.87 -8.37 7.14
N LYS A 138 -19.89 -7.62 7.67
CA LYS A 138 -20.04 -6.88 8.94
C LYS A 138 -21.15 -5.83 8.87
N GLU A 139 -21.23 -5.08 7.77
CA GLU A 139 -22.27 -4.06 7.56
C GLU A 139 -23.67 -4.66 7.48
N LYS A 140 -23.83 -5.82 6.82
CA LYS A 140 -25.11 -6.55 6.80
C LYS A 140 -25.54 -6.97 8.20
N SER A 141 -24.65 -7.60 8.98
CA SER A 141 -24.96 -8.02 10.35
C SER A 141 -25.26 -6.83 11.28
N ALA A 142 -24.55 -5.71 11.13
CA ALA A 142 -24.80 -4.48 11.88
C ALA A 142 -26.16 -3.85 11.52
N THR A 143 -26.53 -3.86 10.25
CA THR A 143 -27.82 -3.32 9.78
C THR A 143 -28.98 -4.21 10.22
N GLU A 144 -28.82 -5.54 10.13
CA GLU A 144 -29.83 -6.50 10.60
C GLU A 144 -30.04 -6.42 12.11
N SER A 145 -28.95 -6.33 12.90
CA SER A 145 -29.06 -6.14 14.35
C SER A 145 -29.68 -4.80 14.73
N ALA A 146 -29.36 -3.71 14.03
CA ALA A 146 -30.00 -2.41 14.21
C ALA A 146 -31.52 -2.46 13.92
N LEU A 147 -31.90 -3.07 12.80
CA LEU A 147 -33.30 -3.26 12.43
C LEU A 147 -34.05 -4.18 13.41
N ALA A 148 -33.40 -5.25 13.89
CA ALA A 148 -33.97 -6.15 14.87
C ALA A 148 -34.19 -5.48 16.24
N ARG A 149 -33.23 -4.68 16.71
CA ARG A 149 -33.36 -3.87 17.92
C ARG A 149 -34.52 -2.89 17.80
N ARG A 150 -34.59 -2.13 16.70
CA ARG A 150 -35.68 -1.18 16.43
C ARG A 150 -37.05 -1.85 16.40
N ARG A 151 -37.21 -2.99 15.71
CA ARG A 151 -38.48 -3.73 15.63
C ARG A 151 -38.99 -4.22 16.99
N THR A 152 -38.08 -4.48 17.92
CA THR A 152 -38.42 -5.01 19.26
C THR A 152 -38.44 -3.94 20.35
N ALA A 153 -37.99 -2.71 20.06
CA ALA A 153 -37.89 -1.59 21.00
C ALA A 153 -39.20 -1.34 21.77
N PHE A 154 -40.31 -1.06 21.06
CA PHE A 154 -41.60 -0.80 21.70
C PHE A 154 -42.16 -2.01 22.46
N LYS A 155 -41.93 -3.24 21.96
CA LYS A 155 -42.34 -4.47 22.65
C LYS A 155 -41.59 -4.63 23.98
N ASN A 156 -40.28 -4.41 23.98
CA ASN A 156 -39.45 -4.50 25.17
C ASN A 156 -39.78 -3.37 26.16
N PHE A 157 -40.02 -2.16 25.66
CA PHE A 157 -40.45 -1.01 26.45
C PHE A 157 -41.77 -1.29 27.18
N ASN A 158 -42.81 -1.76 26.47
CA ASN A 158 -44.08 -2.14 27.08
C ASN A 158 -43.94 -3.25 28.12
N ARG A 159 -43.09 -4.26 27.85
CA ARG A 159 -42.84 -5.33 28.83
C ARG A 159 -42.21 -4.77 30.11
N LYS A 160 -41.25 -3.85 30.01
CA LYS A 160 -40.63 -3.18 31.16
C LYS A 160 -41.64 -2.32 31.92
N LEU A 161 -42.42 -1.50 31.21
CA LEU A 161 -43.47 -0.67 31.83
C LEU A 161 -44.53 -1.51 32.55
N ALA A 162 -44.91 -2.66 32.01
CA ALA A 162 -45.87 -3.56 32.67
C ALA A 162 -45.35 -4.13 33.99
N VAL A 163 -44.03 -4.35 34.11
CA VAL A 163 -43.40 -4.75 35.38
C VAL A 163 -43.38 -3.57 36.35
N ILE A 164 -42.94 -2.39 35.90
CA ILE A 164 -42.86 -1.18 36.72
C ILE A 164 -44.24 -0.77 37.25
N LYS A 165 -45.30 -0.90 36.44
CA LYS A 165 -46.68 -0.59 36.84
C LYS A 165 -47.16 -1.43 38.03
N LYS A 166 -46.60 -2.63 38.27
CA LYS A 166 -46.92 -3.45 39.45
C LYS A 166 -46.33 -2.87 40.74
N SER A 167 -45.23 -2.13 40.65
CA SER A 167 -44.55 -1.47 41.77
C SER A 167 -44.97 -0.01 41.94
N ILE A 168 -46.06 0.44 41.31
CA ILE A 168 -46.48 1.85 41.33
C ILE A 168 -46.91 2.36 42.71
N ALA A 169 -47.27 1.45 43.61
CA ALA A 169 -47.68 1.72 44.99
C ALA A 169 -46.54 1.50 46.02
N GLN A 170 -45.34 1.10 45.57
CA GLN A 170 -44.15 0.98 46.40
C GLN A 170 -43.34 2.29 46.37
N ASP A 171 -42.13 2.27 46.96
CA ASP A 171 -41.21 3.41 47.04
C ASP A 171 -41.08 4.21 45.74
N ASP A 172 -41.09 5.53 45.88
CA ASP A 172 -41.06 6.50 44.78
C ASP A 172 -39.75 6.46 44.00
N PHE A 173 -38.63 6.30 44.71
CA PHE A 173 -37.30 6.42 44.12
C PHE A 173 -36.94 5.26 43.15
N PRO A 174 -37.17 3.97 43.49
CA PRO A 174 -37.01 2.87 42.53
C PRO A 174 -37.91 3.01 41.30
N PHE A 175 -39.14 3.50 41.47
CA PHE A 175 -40.07 3.68 40.37
C PHE A 175 -39.51 4.62 39.30
N TYR A 176 -39.14 5.85 39.65
CA TYR A 176 -38.63 6.82 38.65
C TYR A 176 -37.30 6.39 38.04
N ARG A 177 -36.42 5.76 38.83
CA ARG A 177 -35.16 5.19 38.32
C ARG A 177 -35.41 4.14 37.24
N ASP A 178 -36.34 3.22 37.49
CA ASP A 178 -36.63 2.10 36.58
C ASP A 178 -37.37 2.58 35.33
N VAL A 179 -38.24 3.59 35.45
CA VAL A 179 -38.85 4.27 34.29
C VAL A 179 -37.79 4.98 33.46
N GLY A 180 -36.89 5.74 34.08
CA GLY A 180 -35.78 6.42 33.40
C GLY A 180 -34.87 5.43 32.66
N LYS A 181 -34.61 4.25 33.24
CA LYS A 181 -33.89 3.17 32.55
C LYS A 181 -34.65 2.64 31.34
N ALA A 182 -35.96 2.40 31.48
CA ALA A 182 -36.79 1.93 30.36
C ALA A 182 -36.81 2.93 29.19
N ILE A 183 -36.84 4.23 29.48
CA ILE A 183 -36.76 5.31 28.48
C ILE A 183 -35.41 5.27 27.73
N ARG A 184 -34.30 5.22 28.47
CA ARG A 184 -32.94 5.16 27.87
C ARG A 184 -32.76 3.93 26.98
N ASP A 185 -33.26 2.78 27.44
CA ASP A 185 -33.20 1.53 26.67
C ASP A 185 -34.05 1.64 25.39
N PHE A 186 -35.25 2.21 25.47
CA PHE A 186 -36.11 2.42 24.29
C PHE A 186 -35.47 3.36 23.27
N ILE A 187 -34.92 4.49 23.70
CA ILE A 187 -34.21 5.45 22.83
C ILE A 187 -32.97 4.78 22.22
N GLY A 188 -32.21 4.03 23.00
CA GLY A 188 -31.04 3.30 22.54
C GLY A 188 -31.38 2.26 21.46
N ASP A 189 -32.48 1.52 21.65
CA ASP A 189 -32.93 0.53 20.68
C ASP A 189 -33.54 1.16 19.41
N ILE A 190 -34.24 2.31 19.52
CA ILE A 190 -34.88 2.95 18.37
C ILE A 190 -33.91 3.77 17.51
N LEU A 191 -32.89 4.36 18.14
CA LEU A 191 -31.84 5.15 17.48
C LEU A 191 -30.55 4.34 17.20
N ASN A 192 -30.55 3.05 17.55
CA ASN A 192 -29.41 2.13 17.46
C ASN A 192 -28.10 2.70 18.02
N VAL A 193 -28.16 3.25 19.23
CA VAL A 193 -27.01 3.78 19.96
C VAL A 193 -26.94 3.14 21.35
N SER A 194 -25.73 3.04 21.87
CA SER A 194 -25.51 2.63 23.26
C SER A 194 -26.09 3.70 24.19
N GLY A 195 -27.10 3.33 24.98
CA GLY A 195 -28.09 4.21 25.64
C GLY A 195 -27.60 5.25 26.67
N SER A 196 -26.32 5.62 26.66
CA SER A 196 -25.75 6.64 27.55
C SER A 196 -25.08 7.81 26.83
N ALA A 197 -25.01 7.81 25.49
CA ALA A 197 -24.16 8.74 24.75
C ALA A 197 -24.89 9.91 24.05
N LEU A 198 -26.22 9.99 24.12
CA LEU A 198 -26.97 11.05 23.42
C LEU A 198 -27.44 12.16 24.35
N THR A 199 -27.22 13.40 23.93
CA THR A 199 -27.82 14.60 24.51
C THR A 199 -29.29 14.72 24.09
N SER A 200 -30.11 15.45 24.86
CA SER A 200 -31.52 15.69 24.54
C SER A 200 -31.71 16.36 23.17
N ALA A 201 -30.77 17.23 22.77
CA ALA A 201 -30.79 17.89 21.47
C ALA A 201 -30.52 16.91 20.31
N GLU A 202 -29.60 15.95 20.49
CA GLU A 202 -29.33 14.93 19.47
C GLU A 202 -30.48 13.94 19.31
N ILE A 203 -31.18 13.61 20.40
CA ILE A 203 -32.40 12.77 20.36
C ILE A 203 -33.48 13.51 19.56
N GLU A 204 -33.71 14.79 19.86
CA GLU A 204 -34.69 15.62 19.17
C GLU A 204 -34.38 15.71 17.67
N GLN A 205 -33.14 16.01 17.30
CA GLN A 205 -32.73 16.10 15.90
C GLN A 205 -32.95 14.77 15.15
N LYS A 206 -32.53 13.64 15.74
CA LYS A 206 -32.73 12.31 15.13
C LYS A 206 -34.20 11.95 14.96
N LEU A 207 -35.08 12.37 15.86
CA LEU A 207 -36.53 12.16 15.74
C LEU A 207 -37.15 13.06 14.66
N ILE A 208 -36.67 14.30 14.52
CA ILE A 208 -37.06 15.21 13.44
C ILE A 208 -36.64 14.65 12.08
N ASP A 209 -35.40 14.18 11.95
CA ASP A 209 -34.88 13.58 10.72
C ASP A 209 -35.71 12.35 10.30
N ALA A 210 -36.22 11.61 11.28
CA ALA A 210 -37.13 10.49 11.08
C ALA A 210 -38.60 10.89 10.82
N ARG A 211 -38.89 12.19 10.64
CA ARG A 211 -40.23 12.75 10.34
C ARG A 211 -41.30 12.44 11.40
N VAL A 212 -40.89 12.35 12.67
CA VAL A 212 -41.83 12.33 13.79
C VAL A 212 -42.43 13.73 13.97
N ALA A 213 -43.73 13.81 14.26
CA ALA A 213 -44.40 15.10 14.47
C ALA A 213 -43.80 15.83 15.68
N ARG A 214 -43.55 17.14 15.55
CA ARG A 214 -42.96 17.96 16.62
C ARG A 214 -43.79 17.90 17.92
N GLU A 215 -45.12 17.88 17.80
CA GLU A 215 -46.02 17.72 18.95
C GLU A 215 -45.76 16.41 19.73
N THR A 216 -45.48 15.30 19.04
CA THR A 216 -45.16 14.01 19.68
C THR A 216 -43.80 14.06 20.37
N ILE A 217 -42.83 14.72 19.76
CA ILE A 217 -41.49 14.91 20.33
C ILE A 217 -41.59 15.76 21.60
N ASP A 218 -42.32 16.87 21.57
CA ASP A 218 -42.52 17.76 22.72
C ASP A 218 -43.27 17.04 23.86
N LYS A 219 -44.32 16.28 23.54
CA LYS A 219 -45.04 15.46 24.54
C LYS A 219 -44.12 14.44 25.20
N PHE A 220 -43.29 13.75 24.41
CA PHE A 220 -42.33 12.79 24.93
C PHE A 220 -41.31 13.48 25.85
N LYS A 221 -40.68 14.56 25.38
CA LYS A 221 -39.67 15.35 26.11
C LYS A 221 -40.21 15.88 27.44
N ASN A 222 -41.38 16.52 27.42
CA ASN A 222 -42.02 17.03 28.64
C ASN A 222 -42.35 15.93 29.64
N THR A 223 -42.69 14.73 29.17
CA THR A 223 -42.97 13.58 30.05
C THR A 223 -41.68 13.03 30.67
N VAL A 224 -40.60 12.94 29.88
CA VAL A 224 -39.26 12.55 30.36
C VAL A 224 -38.76 13.54 31.41
N GLU A 225 -38.85 14.84 31.14
CA GLU A 225 -38.41 15.89 32.07
C GLU A 225 -39.18 15.87 33.39
N LYS A 226 -40.48 15.61 33.37
CA LYS A 226 -41.28 15.41 34.58
C LYS A 226 -40.80 14.23 35.41
N ILE A 227 -40.44 13.11 34.76
CA ILE A 227 -39.93 11.89 35.41
C ILE A 227 -38.54 12.14 36.00
N GLU A 228 -37.65 12.81 35.27
CA GLU A 228 -36.30 13.17 35.76
C GLU A 228 -36.37 14.15 36.93
N THR A 229 -37.26 15.16 36.84
CA THR A 229 -37.51 16.08 37.94
C THR A 229 -38.03 15.34 39.18
N ALA A 230 -38.93 14.38 39.01
CA ALA A 230 -39.40 13.54 40.12
C ALA A 230 -38.25 12.75 40.76
N GLN A 231 -37.34 12.22 39.94
CA GLN A 231 -36.19 11.42 40.39
C GLN A 231 -35.15 12.26 41.16
N PHE A 232 -34.82 13.46 40.66
CA PHE A 232 -33.68 14.25 41.16
C PHE A 232 -34.08 15.44 42.04
N ALA A 233 -35.30 15.97 41.91
CA ALA A 233 -35.79 17.10 42.69
C ALA A 233 -36.76 16.69 43.82
N PHE A 234 -36.85 15.38 44.14
CA PHE A 234 -37.66 14.81 45.23
C PHE A 234 -39.14 15.25 45.20
N LYS A 235 -39.71 15.45 44.01
CA LYS A 235 -41.11 15.85 43.85
C LYS A 235 -42.02 14.63 43.93
N ASN A 236 -42.93 14.63 44.91
CA ASN A 236 -43.88 13.55 45.09
C ASN A 236 -45.12 13.77 44.21
N TYR A 237 -45.42 12.78 43.38
CA TYR A 237 -46.65 12.73 42.60
C TYR A 237 -47.56 11.64 43.15
N SER A 238 -48.87 11.88 43.12
CA SER A 238 -49.89 10.90 43.49
C SER A 238 -49.84 9.68 42.57
N ARG A 239 -50.42 8.56 43.03
CA ARG A 239 -50.52 7.33 42.22
C ARG A 239 -51.20 7.58 40.87
N HIS A 240 -52.27 8.38 40.87
CA HIS A 240 -53.01 8.72 39.65
C HIS A 240 -52.11 9.46 38.64
N GLU A 241 -51.35 10.46 39.10
CA GLU A 241 -50.42 11.20 38.24
C GLU A 241 -49.29 10.32 37.68
N ARG A 242 -48.80 9.34 38.45
CA ARG A 242 -47.82 8.35 37.96
C ARG A 242 -48.41 7.46 36.87
N GLU A 243 -49.64 6.99 37.06
CA GLU A 243 -50.35 6.18 36.06
C GLU A 243 -50.59 6.98 34.77
N GLU A 244 -50.98 8.25 34.90
CA GLU A 244 -51.15 9.18 33.79
C GLU A 244 -49.82 9.41 33.04
N MET A 245 -48.72 9.69 33.76
CA MET A 245 -47.38 9.87 33.17
C MET A 245 -46.93 8.64 32.39
N LEU A 246 -47.13 7.43 32.94
CA LEU A 246 -46.83 6.19 32.22
C LEU A 246 -47.67 6.05 30.95
N SER A 247 -48.96 6.42 30.98
CA SER A 247 -49.83 6.33 29.82
C SER A 247 -49.44 7.32 28.71
N LEU A 248 -49.10 8.55 29.07
CA LEU A 248 -48.62 9.58 28.15
C LEU A 248 -47.31 9.17 27.49
N LEU A 249 -46.37 8.66 28.30
CA LEU A 249 -45.10 8.14 27.82
C LEU A 249 -45.29 6.96 26.86
N GLN A 250 -46.17 6.03 27.19
CA GLN A 250 -46.46 4.85 26.36
C GLN A 250 -47.09 5.24 25.01
N ASN A 251 -48.01 6.22 25.02
CA ASN A 251 -48.63 6.72 23.80
C ASN A 251 -47.63 7.46 22.91
N ALA A 252 -46.79 8.33 23.49
CA ALA A 252 -45.75 9.03 22.75
C ALA A 252 -44.71 8.04 22.17
N ALA A 253 -44.28 7.03 22.95
CA ALA A 253 -43.38 5.99 22.47
C ALA A 253 -44.00 5.14 21.33
N LYS A 254 -45.31 4.90 21.37
CA LYS A 254 -46.04 4.19 20.30
C LYS A 254 -46.05 4.98 18.99
N GLU A 255 -46.31 6.28 19.05
CA GLU A 255 -46.29 7.15 17.87
C GLU A 255 -44.88 7.26 17.27
N ILE A 256 -43.86 7.35 18.13
CA ILE A 256 -42.45 7.31 17.71
C ILE A 256 -42.14 5.96 17.03
N ASP A 257 -42.47 4.82 17.65
CA ASP A 257 -42.26 3.48 17.06
C ASP A 257 -42.94 3.32 15.70
N LYS A 258 -44.18 3.81 15.58
CA LYS A 258 -44.95 3.73 14.32
C LYS A 258 -44.31 4.52 13.18
N LYS A 259 -43.75 5.70 13.46
CA LYS A 259 -43.06 6.52 12.46
C LYS A 259 -41.67 6.02 12.12
N MET A 260 -41.04 5.33 13.07
CA MET A 260 -39.71 4.76 12.93
C MET A 260 -39.72 3.38 12.26
N ARG A 261 -40.86 2.73 12.06
CA ARG A 261 -40.95 1.49 11.27
C ARG A 261 -40.96 1.77 9.77
#